data_AF-A0A5N6APA1-F1
#
_entry.id   AF-A0A5N6APA1-F1
#
_cell.length_a   1.000
_cell.length_b   1.000
_cell.length_c   1.000
_cell.angle_alpha   90.00
_cell.angle_beta   90.00
_cell.angle_gamma   90.00
#
_symmetry.space_group_name_H-M   'P 1'
#
loop_
_entity.id
_entity.type
_entity.pdbx_description
1 polymer ?
#
loop_
_entity_poly.entity_id
_entity_poly.type
_entity_poly.pdbx_seq_one_letter_code
_entity_poly.pdbx_strand_id
1 'polypeptide(L)'
;MAAGLYRLLDSQLSPLVRRIGLPPCGTKGPSGKRAGGAVPGDVPTDAVLFDDFAVGHSVTDAMLERGHAAPAVLWSESDVTSVRDRFSGYLRALHDRGLVGHPDRSALVSYVDLPPERRRERLLSLLDSPLGLTALICGNAVTR
;
A
#
# COMPACT_ATOMS: atom_id res chain seq x y z
N MET A 1 9.29 -25.57 -16.37
CA MET A 1 9.93 -24.69 -15.37
C MET A 1 9.37 -23.28 -15.61
N ALA A 2 8.53 -22.63 -14.81
CA ALA A 2 8.36 -22.65 -13.37
C ALA A 2 6.86 -22.47 -12.98
N ALA A 3 6.22 -23.53 -12.52
CA ALA A 3 4.84 -23.52 -12.00
C ALA A 3 4.75 -24.10 -10.57
N GLY A 4 5.87 -24.14 -9.84
CA GLY A 4 6.03 -24.99 -8.65
C GLY A 4 6.31 -24.29 -7.33
N LEU A 5 6.36 -22.96 -7.24
CA LEU A 5 6.85 -22.28 -6.03
C LEU A 5 5.81 -21.44 -5.25
N TYR A 6 4.59 -21.26 -5.76
CA TYR A 6 3.54 -20.51 -5.05
C TYR A 6 2.69 -21.35 -4.09
N ARG A 7 2.92 -22.67 -4.02
CA ARG A 7 2.04 -23.60 -3.29
C ARG A 7 2.45 -23.88 -1.84
N LEU A 8 3.35 -23.08 -1.25
CA LEU A 8 3.90 -23.37 0.09
C LEU A 8 3.68 -22.29 1.17
N LEU A 9 3.03 -21.16 0.87
CA LEU A 9 2.73 -20.12 1.86
C LEU A 9 1.27 -20.08 2.31
N ASP A 10 0.44 -20.98 1.80
CA ASP A 10 -0.99 -21.07 2.12
C ASP A 10 -1.30 -22.01 3.30
N SER A 11 -0.29 -22.67 3.86
CA SER A 11 -0.48 -23.73 4.88
C SER A 11 -0.41 -23.26 6.33
N GLN A 12 -0.30 -21.95 6.60
CA GLN A 12 -0.12 -21.42 7.97
C GLN A 12 -1.15 -20.35 8.39
N LEU A 13 -2.26 -20.18 7.67
CA LEU A 13 -3.38 -19.40 8.19
C LEU A 13 -4.17 -20.25 9.20
N SER A 14 -4.18 -19.77 10.45
CA SER A 14 -4.79 -20.43 11.61
C SER A 14 -6.26 -20.85 11.38
N PRO A 15 -6.78 -21.89 12.07
CA PRO A 15 -8.16 -22.37 11.92
C PRO A 15 -9.25 -21.35 12.31
N LEU A 16 -8.90 -20.15 12.77
CA LEU A 16 -9.83 -19.10 13.19
C LEU A 16 -10.58 -18.40 12.04
N VAL A 17 -10.11 -18.51 10.79
CA VAL A 17 -10.76 -17.86 9.63
C VAL A 17 -11.94 -18.71 9.07
N ARG A 18 -12.04 -19.99 9.42
CA ARG A 18 -13.09 -20.89 8.87
C ARG A 18 -14.48 -20.73 9.47
N ARG A 19 -14.66 -19.91 10.51
CA ARG A 19 -15.93 -19.87 11.29
C ARG A 19 -16.83 -18.68 10.99
N ILE A 20 -16.40 -17.73 10.17
CA ILE A 20 -17.21 -16.59 9.78
C ILE A 20 -17.63 -16.85 8.34
N GLY A 21 -18.90 -17.24 8.14
CA GLY A 21 -19.50 -17.44 6.82
C GLY A 21 -19.62 -16.13 6.04
N LEU A 22 -18.48 -15.53 5.70
CA LEU A 22 -18.41 -14.39 4.81
C LEU A 22 -18.56 -14.89 3.37
N PRO A 23 -19.45 -14.27 2.57
CA PRO A 23 -19.52 -14.58 1.15
C PRO A 23 -18.17 -14.27 0.48
N PRO A 24 -17.77 -15.02 -0.57
CA PRO A 24 -16.55 -14.74 -1.29
C PRO A 24 -16.60 -13.29 -1.79
N CYS A 25 -15.56 -12.51 -1.46
CA CYS A 25 -15.39 -11.14 -1.90
C CYS A 25 -15.60 -11.10 -3.41
N GLY A 26 -16.62 -10.35 -3.85
CA GLY A 26 -17.06 -10.35 -5.24
C GLY A 26 -15.91 -10.02 -6.18
N THR A 27 -15.75 -10.84 -7.23
CA THR A 27 -14.82 -10.54 -8.31
C THR A 27 -15.25 -9.22 -8.97
N LYS A 28 -14.36 -8.22 -8.98
CA LYS A 28 -14.58 -7.01 -9.79
C LYS A 28 -14.63 -7.44 -11.26
N GLY A 29 -15.82 -7.35 -11.85
CA GLY A 29 -16.04 -7.61 -13.27
C GLY A 29 -15.22 -6.66 -14.16
N PRO A 30 -15.05 -6.98 -15.45
CA PRO A 30 -14.17 -6.25 -16.33
C PRO A 30 -14.64 -4.80 -16.50
N SER A 31 -13.66 -3.89 -16.48
CA SER A 31 -13.81 -2.45 -16.71
C SER A 31 -14.39 -2.15 -18.09
N GLY A 32 -15.71 -2.23 -18.21
CA GLY A 32 -16.48 -1.63 -19.30
C GLY A 32 -16.98 -0.26 -18.84
N LYS A 33 -16.59 0.80 -19.57
CA LYS A 33 -17.22 2.13 -19.45
C LYS A 33 -18.72 1.98 -19.70
N ARG A 34 -19.54 1.97 -18.65
CA ARG A 34 -20.99 2.15 -18.76
C ARG A 34 -21.29 3.64 -18.84
N ALA A 35 -22.12 4.00 -19.80
CA ALA A 35 -22.62 5.35 -20.01
C ALA A 35 -23.42 5.85 -18.80
N GLY A 36 -23.37 7.17 -18.61
CA GLY A 36 -23.79 7.91 -17.43
C GLY A 36 -25.16 7.55 -16.87
N GLY A 37 -25.15 7.11 -15.61
CA GLY A 37 -26.20 7.35 -14.63
C GLY A 37 -25.49 7.86 -13.39
N ALA A 38 -25.63 9.15 -13.09
CA ALA A 38 -25.03 9.75 -11.89
C ALA A 38 -25.70 9.12 -10.65
N VAL A 39 -24.98 8.26 -9.94
CA VAL A 39 -25.30 7.98 -8.55
C VAL A 39 -24.93 9.25 -7.78
N PRO A 40 -25.85 9.90 -7.04
CA PRO A 40 -25.53 11.08 -6.26
C PRO A 40 -24.37 10.76 -5.32
N GLY A 41 -23.28 11.52 -5.42
CA GLY A 41 -21.99 11.20 -4.81
C GLY A 41 -21.91 11.27 -3.29
N ASP A 42 -23.02 11.58 -2.59
CA ASP A 42 -23.04 11.79 -1.14
C ASP A 42 -24.35 11.24 -0.55
N VAL A 43 -24.49 9.91 -0.48
CA VAL A 43 -25.56 9.30 0.32
C VAL A 43 -24.97 8.92 1.68
N PRO A 44 -25.42 9.54 2.79
CA PRO A 44 -25.02 9.14 4.14
C PRO A 44 -25.27 7.64 4.31
N THR A 45 -24.21 6.89 4.52
CA THR A 45 -24.23 5.44 4.62
C THR A 45 -23.32 5.03 5.75
N ASP A 46 -23.72 4.05 6.54
CA ASP A 46 -22.86 3.45 7.54
C ASP A 46 -21.65 2.79 6.87
N ALA A 47 -20.47 2.98 7.43
CA ALA A 47 -19.23 2.43 6.89
C ALA A 47 -18.38 1.80 7.99
N VAL A 48 -17.72 0.69 7.65
CA VAL A 48 -16.65 0.09 8.45
C VAL A 48 -15.33 0.50 7.79
N LEU A 49 -14.54 1.32 8.48
CA LEU A 49 -13.29 1.87 7.98
C LEU A 49 -12.11 1.28 8.74
N PHE A 50 -10.97 1.14 8.06
CA PHE A 50 -9.70 0.90 8.71
C PHE A 50 -9.15 2.22 9.26
N ASP A 51 -8.40 2.15 10.35
CA ASP A 51 -7.58 3.27 10.80
C ASP A 51 -6.29 3.31 9.95
N ASP A 52 -6.43 3.84 8.75
CA ASP A 52 -5.35 3.94 7.77
C ASP A 52 -4.21 4.84 8.26
N PHE A 53 -4.51 5.86 9.06
CA PHE A 53 -3.50 6.69 9.71
C PHE A 53 -2.65 5.86 10.69
N ALA A 54 -3.29 5.12 11.60
CA ALA A 54 -2.58 4.29 12.56
C ALA A 54 -1.75 3.20 11.89
N VAL A 55 -2.24 2.63 10.78
CA VAL A 55 -1.46 1.68 9.96
C VAL A 55 -0.20 2.34 9.40
N GLY A 56 -0.34 3.50 8.76
CA GLY A 56 0.78 4.26 8.20
C GLY A 56 1.83 4.62 9.25
N HIS A 57 1.38 5.07 10.42
CA HIS A 57 2.24 5.43 11.54
C HIS A 57 2.96 4.21 12.11
N SER A 58 2.21 3.18 12.52
CA SER A 58 2.75 2.01 13.22
C SER A 58 3.75 1.22 12.36
N VAL A 59 3.45 1.03 11.07
CA VAL A 59 4.37 0.32 10.15
C VAL A 59 5.66 1.11 9.98
N THR A 60 5.57 2.43 9.84
CA THR A 60 6.74 3.29 9.66
C THR A 60 7.57 3.32 10.94
N ASP A 61 6.94 3.55 12.09
CA ASP A 61 7.62 3.59 13.38
C ASP A 61 8.35 2.28 13.67
N ALA A 62 7.72 1.14 13.40
CA ALA A 62 8.35 -0.18 13.52
C ALA A 62 9.60 -0.36 12.61
N MET A 63 9.64 0.27 11.43
CA MET A 63 10.84 0.28 10.60
C MET A 63 11.93 1.17 11.21
N LEU A 64 11.55 2.34 11.72
CA LEU A 64 12.48 3.25 12.38
C LEU A 64 13.07 2.65 13.67
N GLU A 65 12.28 1.89 14.44
CA GLU A 65 12.74 1.14 15.62
C GLU A 65 13.83 0.13 15.28
N ARG A 66 13.77 -0.48 14.10
CA ARG A 66 14.76 -1.42 13.60
C ARG A 66 16.03 -0.75 13.05
N GLY A 67 16.12 0.58 13.13
CA GLY A 67 17.27 1.36 12.70
C GLY A 67 17.22 1.83 11.25
N HIS A 68 16.09 1.68 10.55
CA HIS A 68 15.94 2.25 9.22
C HIS A 68 15.73 3.76 9.32
N ALA A 69 16.64 4.58 8.75
CA ALA A 69 16.60 6.04 8.92
C ALA A 69 15.65 6.78 7.97
N ALA A 70 15.21 6.13 6.87
CA ALA A 70 14.32 6.74 5.88
C ALA A 70 13.69 5.68 4.96
N PRO A 71 12.71 4.88 5.42
CA PRO A 71 12.05 3.91 4.55
C PRO A 71 11.43 4.57 3.33
N ALA A 72 11.58 3.95 2.16
CA ALA A 72 10.87 4.36 0.96
C ALA A 72 9.50 3.69 0.90
N VAL A 73 8.51 4.36 0.29
CA VAL A 73 7.14 3.87 0.16
C VAL A 73 6.75 3.81 -1.32
N LEU A 74 6.19 2.68 -1.73
CA LEU A 74 5.59 2.49 -3.04
C LEU A 74 4.09 2.30 -2.91
N TRP A 75 3.34 3.03 -3.71
CA TRP A 75 1.87 3.06 -3.67
C TRP A 75 1.29 2.34 -4.88
N SER A 76 0.27 1.50 -4.71
CA SER A 76 -0.48 0.93 -5.85
C SER A 76 -1.65 1.79 -6.30
N GLU A 77 -2.07 2.76 -5.49
CA GLU A 77 -3.10 3.76 -5.83
C GLU A 77 -2.70 5.08 -5.16
N SER A 78 -3.08 6.25 -5.69
CA SER A 78 -2.73 7.56 -5.09
C SER A 78 -3.95 8.45 -4.77
N ASP A 79 -5.10 8.16 -5.37
CA ASP A 79 -6.26 9.07 -5.33
C ASP A 79 -7.34 8.65 -4.31
N VAL A 80 -7.10 7.58 -3.55
CA VAL A 80 -8.03 7.07 -2.53
C VAL A 80 -7.69 7.63 -1.16
N THR A 81 -8.72 7.98 -0.38
CA THR A 81 -8.58 8.56 0.98
C THR A 81 -7.71 7.70 1.90
N SER A 82 -7.90 6.39 1.88
CA SER A 82 -7.09 5.43 2.66
C SER A 82 -5.58 5.53 2.41
N VAL A 83 -5.17 5.84 1.17
CA VAL A 83 -3.75 6.01 0.84
C VAL A 83 -3.23 7.32 1.42
N ARG A 84 -4.02 8.40 1.34
CA ARG A 84 -3.65 9.69 1.89
C ARG A 84 -3.50 9.62 3.41
N ASP A 85 -4.41 8.92 4.08
CA ASP A 85 -4.36 8.74 5.54
C ASP A 85 -3.13 7.91 5.96
N ARG A 86 -2.81 6.82 5.26
CA ARG A 86 -1.54 6.08 5.48
C ARG A 86 -0.31 6.93 5.23
N PHE A 87 -0.32 7.77 4.21
CA PHE A 87 0.78 8.69 3.93
C PHE A 87 0.93 9.73 5.03
N SER A 88 -0.16 10.29 5.56
CA SER A 88 -0.13 11.16 6.74
C SER A 88 0.43 10.46 7.98
N GLY A 89 0.07 9.20 8.21
CA GLY A 89 0.65 8.38 9.28
C GLY A 89 2.17 8.16 9.11
N TYR A 90 2.61 7.85 7.90
CA TYR A 90 4.03 7.74 7.54
C TYR A 90 4.79 9.04 7.83
N LEU A 91 4.29 10.18 7.36
CA LEU A 91 4.91 11.49 7.59
C LEU A 91 4.96 11.81 9.08
N ARG A 92 3.90 11.47 9.83
CA ARG A 92 3.85 11.68 11.28
C ARG A 92 4.92 10.87 12.01
N ALA A 93 5.08 9.60 11.68
CA ALA A 93 6.10 8.74 12.29
C ALA A 93 7.52 9.24 12.03
N LEU A 94 7.81 9.75 10.83
CA LEU A 94 9.09 10.41 10.54
C LEU A 94 9.28 11.65 11.43
N HIS A 95 8.26 12.52 11.48
CA HIS A 95 8.30 13.74 12.26
C HIS A 95 8.53 13.45 13.76
N ASP A 96 7.84 12.46 14.33
CA ASP A 96 7.97 12.08 15.74
C ASP A 96 9.39 11.62 16.10
N ARG A 97 10.19 11.19 15.11
CA ARG A 97 11.61 10.83 15.26
C ARG A 97 12.59 11.91 14.81
N GLY A 98 12.10 13.11 14.52
CA GLY A 98 12.92 14.24 14.04
C GLY A 98 13.46 14.05 12.62
N LEU A 99 12.85 13.16 11.82
CA LEU A 99 13.21 12.89 10.44
C LEU A 99 12.29 13.66 9.49
N VAL A 100 12.82 14.00 8.31
CA VAL A 100 12.06 14.67 7.25
C VAL A 100 11.90 13.71 6.07
N GLY A 101 10.67 13.60 5.56
CA GLY A 101 10.38 12.79 4.38
C GLY A 101 11.08 13.33 3.14
N HIS A 102 11.71 12.45 2.37
CA HIS A 102 12.28 12.81 1.06
C HIS A 102 11.23 12.60 -0.04
N PRO A 103 10.95 13.59 -0.91
CA PRO A 103 9.96 13.45 -1.97
C PRO A 103 10.21 12.22 -2.85
N ASP A 104 11.45 11.97 -3.24
CA ASP A 104 11.81 10.81 -4.08
C ASP A 104 11.52 9.45 -3.43
N ARG A 105 11.45 9.39 -2.09
CA ARG A 105 11.20 8.16 -1.33
C ARG A 105 9.73 7.92 -1.02
N SER A 106 8.89 8.96 -1.08
CA SER A 106 7.54 8.90 -0.53
C SER A 106 6.47 9.55 -1.40
N ALA A 107 6.84 10.04 -2.60
CA ALA A 107 5.92 10.65 -3.53
C ALA A 107 4.69 9.75 -3.79
N LEU A 108 3.50 10.34 -3.64
CA LEU A 108 2.20 9.75 -3.94
C LEU A 108 2.01 9.59 -5.45
N VAL A 109 2.75 8.66 -6.03
CA VAL A 109 2.64 8.25 -7.43
C VAL A 109 2.27 6.78 -7.46
N SER A 110 1.23 6.44 -8.22
CA SER A 110 0.85 5.04 -8.45
C SER A 110 2.00 4.30 -9.15
N TYR A 111 2.69 3.47 -8.39
CA TYR A 111 3.79 2.64 -8.88
C TYR A 111 3.28 1.58 -9.86
N VAL A 112 2.10 1.01 -9.63
CA VAL A 112 1.56 -0.06 -10.48
C VAL A 112 1.11 0.43 -11.84
N ASP A 113 0.69 1.70 -11.95
CA ASP A 113 0.28 2.30 -13.21
C ASP A 113 1.48 2.75 -14.06
N LEU A 114 2.67 2.81 -13.48
CA LEU A 114 3.89 3.05 -14.25
C LEU A 114 4.16 1.89 -15.23
N PRO A 115 4.63 2.18 -16.45
CA PRO A 115 5.15 1.16 -17.35
C PRO A 115 6.23 0.30 -16.68
N PRO A 116 6.37 -0.99 -17.03
CA PRO A 116 7.33 -1.90 -16.39
C PRO A 116 8.77 -1.34 -16.30
N GLU A 117 9.24 -0.68 -17.36
CA GLU A 117 10.59 -0.10 -17.36
C GLU A 117 10.71 1.10 -16.42
N ARG A 118 9.68 1.94 -16.33
CA ARG A 118 9.64 3.05 -15.37
C ARG A 118 9.55 2.56 -13.92
N ARG A 119 8.86 1.44 -13.67
CA ARG A 119 8.86 0.77 -12.35
C ARG A 119 10.25 0.30 -11.96
N ARG A 120 10.95 -0.34 -12.90
CA ARG A 120 12.32 -0.83 -12.71
C ARG A 120 13.27 0.33 -12.45
N GLU A 121 13.25 1.36 -13.30
CA GLU A 121 14.06 2.57 -13.15
C GLU A 121 13.86 3.22 -11.78
N ARG A 122 12.61 3.39 -11.34
CA ARG A 122 12.30 3.97 -10.03
C ARG A 122 12.81 3.12 -8.87
N LEU A 123 12.71 1.79 -8.96
CA LEU A 123 13.25 0.93 -7.91
C LEU A 123 14.78 0.97 -7.88
N LEU A 124 15.43 0.94 -9.05
CA LEU A 124 16.88 1.06 -9.18
C LEU A 124 17.36 2.42 -8.65
N SER A 125 16.67 3.52 -8.95
CA SER A 125 17.04 4.84 -8.43
C SER A 125 16.97 4.93 -6.90
N LEU A 126 16.07 4.18 -6.27
CA LEU A 126 16.01 4.09 -4.81
C LEU A 126 17.20 3.28 -4.25
N LEU A 127 17.55 2.17 -4.90
CA LEU A 127 18.68 1.32 -4.52
C LEU A 127 20.03 2.03 -4.69
N ASP A 128 20.20 2.77 -5.79
CA ASP A 128 21.42 3.52 -6.11
C ASP A 128 21.52 4.88 -5.40
N SER A 129 20.52 5.22 -4.58
CA SER A 129 20.46 6.50 -3.86
C SER A 129 21.64 6.64 -2.87
N PRO A 130 22.33 7.79 -2.83
CA PRO A 130 23.42 8.03 -1.86
C PRO A 130 22.94 8.03 -0.41
N LEU A 131 21.62 8.18 -0.19
CA LEU A 131 20.99 8.08 1.13
C LEU A 131 20.82 6.62 1.60
N GLY A 132 21.03 5.63 0.73
CA GLY A 132 20.90 4.19 1.00
C GLY A 132 19.45 3.73 1.22
N LEU A 133 19.00 2.71 0.48
CA LEU A 133 17.70 2.08 0.74
C LEU A 133 17.87 0.95 1.77
N THR A 134 17.35 1.16 2.98
CA THR A 134 17.43 0.14 4.04
C THR A 134 16.11 -0.57 4.29
N ALA A 135 14.98 0.03 3.89
CA ALA A 135 13.65 -0.56 3.97
C ALA A 135 12.73 -0.01 2.87
N LEU A 136 11.81 -0.87 2.42
CA LEU A 136 10.78 -0.56 1.44
C LEU A 136 9.41 -0.95 2.00
N ILE A 137 8.47 0.00 2.02
CA ILE A 137 7.09 -0.21 2.44
C ILE A 137 6.22 -0.25 1.18
N CYS A 138 5.45 -1.31 1.01
CA CYS A 138 4.40 -1.37 0.00
C CYS A 138 3.10 -0.86 0.64
N GLY A 139 2.68 0.36 0.30
CA GLY A 139 1.57 1.06 0.95
C GLY A 139 0.20 0.40 0.78
N ASN A 140 0.08 -0.49 -0.20
CA ASN A 140 -1.06 -1.37 -0.43
C ASN A 140 -0.63 -2.57 -1.27
N ALA A 141 -1.25 -3.72 -1.00
CA ALA A 141 -1.10 -4.90 -1.84
C ALA A 141 -2.02 -4.80 -3.05
N VAL A 142 -1.54 -5.28 -4.20
CA VAL A 142 -2.40 -5.45 -5.38
C VAL A 142 -3.32 -6.65 -5.12
N THR A 143 -4.61 -6.41 -4.96
CA THR A 143 -5.61 -7.47 -5.00
C THR A 143 -5.90 -7.81 -6.46
N ARG A 144 -5.26 -8.88 -6.97
CA ARG A 144 -5.61 -9.48 -8.27
C ARG A 144 -6.64 -10.60 -8.09
#